data_AF-A0A2D8A8P3-F1
#
_entry.id   AF-A0A2D8A8P3-F1
#
_cell.length_a   1.000
_cell.length_b   1.000
_cell.length_c   1.000
_cell.angle_alpha   90.00
_cell.angle_beta   90.00
_cell.angle_gamma   90.00
#
_symmetry.space_group_name_H-M   'P 1'
#
loop_
_entity.id
_entity.type
_entity.pdbx_description
1 polymer ?
#
loop_
_entity_poly.entity_id
_entity_poly.type
_entity_poly.pdbx_seq_one_letter_code
_entity_poly.pdbx_strand_id
1 'polypeptide(L)'
;MKFTKLIKKLNNLFDPQQRDKRIRRKDTKAALKKIRDKQHELEQRLKECSSDLEAKELQEKISILMAQRAKGLEFLKETKKKED
;
A
#
# COMPACT_ATOMS: atom_id res chain seq x y z
N MET A 1 8.64 19.32 -27.79
CA MET A 1 7.45 19.38 -26.91
C MET A 1 6.97 20.82 -26.83
N LYS A 2 5.67 21.08 -26.98
CA LYS A 2 5.11 22.46 -26.94
C LYS A 2 5.31 23.06 -25.53
N PHE A 3 5.78 24.30 -25.46
CA PHE A 3 6.10 25.10 -24.25
C PHE A 3 5.14 24.87 -23.06
N THR A 4 3.84 24.79 -23.34
CA THR A 4 2.78 24.54 -22.37
C THR A 4 2.94 23.24 -21.57
N LYS A 5 3.43 22.15 -22.19
CA LYS A 5 3.72 20.89 -21.47
C LYS A 5 4.88 21.05 -20.49
N LEU A 6 5.86 21.90 -20.81
CA LEU A 6 7.03 22.15 -19.98
C LEU A 6 6.65 22.97 -18.74
N ILE A 7 5.90 24.05 -18.93
CA ILE A 7 5.39 24.90 -17.84
C ILE A 7 4.44 24.11 -16.93
N LYS A 8 3.55 23.30 -17.49
CA LYS A 8 2.67 22.43 -16.68
C LYS A 8 3.48 21.43 -15.84
N LYS A 9 4.60 20.91 -16.38
CA LYS A 9 5.47 20.00 -15.64
C LYS A 9 6.22 20.71 -14.50
N LEU A 10 6.69 21.93 -14.73
CA LEU A 10 7.33 22.76 -13.70
C LEU A 10 6.35 23.14 -12.58
N ASN A 11 5.15 23.61 -12.91
CA ASN A 11 4.13 23.94 -11.92
C ASN A 11 3.75 22.72 -11.07
N ASN A 12 3.59 21.55 -11.69
CA ASN A 12 3.34 20.30 -10.96
C ASN A 12 4.51 19.86 -10.07
N LEU A 13 5.75 20.30 -10.39
CA LEU A 13 6.93 19.99 -9.59
C LEU A 13 7.03 20.91 -8.36
N PHE A 14 6.60 22.17 -8.52
CA PHE A 14 6.62 23.17 -7.47
C PHE A 14 5.35 23.21 -6.62
N ASP A 15 4.29 22.50 -7.00
CA ASP A 15 3.09 22.34 -6.18
C ASP A 15 3.38 21.41 -4.98
N PRO A 16 3.47 21.95 -3.75
CA PRO A 16 3.80 21.16 -2.57
C PRO A 16 2.70 20.17 -2.21
N GLN A 17 1.43 20.50 -2.47
CA GLN A 17 0.31 19.59 -2.20
C GLN A 17 0.36 18.36 -3.12
N GLN A 18 0.68 18.56 -4.40
CA GLN A 18 0.84 17.46 -5.35
C GLN A 18 2.06 16.59 -5.02
N ARG A 19 3.16 17.21 -4.59
CA ARG A 19 4.35 16.49 -4.14
C ARG A 19 4.05 15.63 -2.91
N ASP A 20 3.40 16.19 -1.90
CA ASP A 20 3.03 15.46 -0.67
C ASP A 20 2.09 14.31 -0.96
N LYS A 21 1.09 14.51 -1.83
CA LYS A 21 0.18 13.45 -2.28
C LYS A 21 0.95 12.31 -2.96
N ARG A 22 1.90 12.62 -3.85
CA ARG A 22 2.73 11.61 -4.53
C ARG A 22 3.60 10.83 -3.55
N ILE A 23 4.23 11.51 -2.59
CA ILE A 23 5.05 10.87 -1.55
C ILE A 23 4.18 9.93 -0.72
N ARG A 24 3.06 10.42 -0.17
CA ARG A 24 2.11 9.60 0.60
C ARG A 24 1.66 8.37 -0.18
N ARG A 25 1.28 8.53 -1.44
CA ARG A 25 0.87 7.41 -2.31
C ARG A 25 1.99 6.38 -2.52
N LYS A 26 3.23 6.85 -2.70
CA LYS A 26 4.41 5.97 -2.85
C LYS A 26 4.67 5.20 -1.56
N ASP A 27 4.61 5.87 -0.42
CA ASP A 27 4.86 5.28 0.89
C ASP A 27 3.77 4.27 1.26
N THR A 28 2.50 4.60 1.01
CA THR A 28 1.38 3.66 1.19
C THR A 28 1.55 2.41 0.34
N LYS A 29 1.94 2.54 -0.94
CA LYS A 29 2.22 1.37 -1.81
C LYS A 29 3.37 0.52 -1.27
N ALA A 30 4.44 1.16 -0.78
CA ALA A 30 5.58 0.45 -0.20
C ALA A 30 5.18 -0.30 1.08
N ALA A 31 4.39 0.32 1.96
CA ALA A 31 3.86 -0.31 3.17
C ALA A 31 2.95 -1.50 2.83
N LEU A 32 2.02 -1.34 1.87
CA LEU A 32 1.15 -2.42 1.42
C LEU A 32 1.91 -3.60 0.81
N LYS A 33 3.02 -3.33 0.11
CA LYS A 33 3.91 -4.38 -0.38
C LYS A 33 4.53 -5.16 0.79
N LYS A 34 5.07 -4.48 1.79
CA LYS A 34 5.62 -5.13 3.00
C LYS A 34 4.58 -5.97 3.74
N ILE A 35 3.34 -5.45 3.89
CA ILE A 35 2.23 -6.19 4.51
C ILE A 35 1.94 -7.48 3.74
N ARG A 36 1.86 -7.41 2.40
CA ARG A 36 1.62 -8.58 1.56
C ARG A 36 2.76 -9.59 1.66
N ASP A 37 4.00 -9.13 1.62
CA ASP A 37 5.16 -10.02 1.67
C ASP A 37 5.22 -10.71 3.05
N LYS A 38 4.89 -10.01 4.14
CA LYS A 38 4.77 -10.61 5.49
C LYS A 38 3.61 -11.57 5.63
N GLN A 39 2.46 -11.25 5.02
CA GLN A 39 1.31 -12.16 4.99
C GLN A 39 1.71 -13.48 4.32
N HIS A 40 2.43 -13.43 3.20
CA HIS A 40 2.87 -14.62 2.50
C HIS A 40 3.84 -15.47 3.34
N GLU A 41 4.76 -14.84 4.05
CA GLU A 41 5.67 -15.52 4.99
C GLU A 41 4.89 -16.25 6.09
N LEU A 42 3.86 -15.62 6.67
CA LEU A 42 3.02 -16.24 7.71
C LEU A 42 2.17 -17.38 7.15
N GLU A 43 1.65 -17.25 5.93
CA GLU A 43 0.92 -18.31 5.24
C GLU A 43 1.81 -19.52 4.95
N GLN A 44 3.08 -19.30 4.58
CA GLN A 44 4.04 -20.40 4.41
C GLN A 44 4.33 -21.09 5.74
N ARG A 45 4.60 -20.32 6.79
CA ARG A 45 4.82 -20.87 8.15
C ARG A 45 3.61 -21.65 8.66
N LEU A 46 2.40 -21.19 8.36
CA LEU A 46 1.16 -21.88 8.74
C LEU A 46 1.04 -23.26 8.08
N LYS A 47 1.52 -23.43 6.84
CA LYS A 47 1.49 -24.73 6.14
C LYS A 47 2.43 -25.76 6.76
N GLU A 48 3.52 -25.30 7.36
CA GLU A 48 4.54 -26.14 8.00
C GLU A 48 4.29 -26.30 9.52
N CYS A 49 3.27 -25.62 10.05
CA CYS A 49 2.97 -25.61 11.47
C CYS A 49 2.25 -26.90 11.88
N SER A 50 2.80 -27.58 12.89
CA SER A 50 2.25 -28.80 13.49
C SER A 50 1.51 -28.54 14.81
N SER A 51 1.58 -27.32 15.34
CA SER A 51 0.96 -26.91 16.60
C SER A 51 -0.34 -26.15 16.36
N ASP A 52 -1.46 -26.66 16.88
CA ASP A 52 -2.76 -26.02 16.75
C ASP A 52 -2.81 -24.62 17.38
N LEU A 53 -2.06 -24.40 18.46
CA LEU A 53 -1.97 -23.10 19.13
C LEU A 53 -1.25 -22.08 18.25
N GLU A 54 -0.09 -22.47 17.71
CA GLU A 54 0.70 -21.61 16.82
C GLU A 54 -0.05 -21.35 15.50
N ALA A 55 -0.75 -22.36 14.97
CA ALA A 55 -1.58 -22.22 13.79
C ALA A 55 -2.69 -21.17 13.97
N LYS A 56 -3.36 -21.17 15.13
CA LYS A 56 -4.38 -20.14 15.45
C LYS A 56 -3.78 -18.74 15.53
N GLU A 57 -2.63 -18.58 16.19
CA GLU A 57 -1.96 -17.27 16.25
C GLU A 57 -1.54 -16.76 14.86
N LEU A 58 -1.03 -17.65 14.01
CA LEU A 58 -0.65 -17.31 12.64
C LEU A 58 -1.88 -16.88 11.82
N GLN A 59 -3.00 -17.59 11.94
CA GLN A 59 -4.26 -17.23 11.29
C GLN A 59 -4.77 -15.86 11.75
N GLU A 60 -4.70 -15.56 13.05
CA GLU A 60 -5.09 -14.26 13.58
C GLU A 60 -4.22 -13.14 13.00
N LYS A 61 -2.89 -13.31 13.03
CA LYS A 61 -1.94 -12.36 12.44
C LYS A 61 -2.19 -12.14 10.94
N ILE A 62 -2.45 -13.20 10.18
CA ILE A 62 -2.81 -13.13 8.75
C ILE A 62 -4.09 -12.32 8.56
N SER A 63 -5.13 -12.56 9.37
CA SER A 63 -6.41 -11.85 9.25
C SER A 63 -6.27 -10.34 9.49
N ILE A 64 -5.45 -9.94 10.47
CA ILE A 64 -5.15 -8.54 10.75
C ILE A 64 -4.43 -7.90 9.55
N LEU A 65 -3.42 -8.58 9.00
CA LEU A 65 -2.69 -8.08 7.82
C LEU A 65 -3.61 -7.94 6.59
N MET A 66 -4.50 -8.91 6.37
CA MET A 66 -5.50 -8.84 5.30
C MET A 66 -6.43 -7.63 5.45
N ALA A 67 -6.95 -7.40 6.66
CA ALA A 67 -7.83 -6.26 6.93
C ALA A 67 -7.12 -4.92 6.72
N GLN A 68 -5.88 -4.79 7.20
CA GLN A 68 -5.09 -3.57 7.01
C GLN A 68 -4.73 -3.34 5.54
N ARG A 69 -4.42 -4.41 4.80
CA ARG A 69 -4.15 -4.34 3.36
C ARG A 69 -5.39 -3.87 2.59
N ALA A 70 -6.57 -4.39 2.93
CA ALA A 70 -7.83 -3.96 2.32
C ALA A 70 -8.09 -2.47 2.54
N LYS A 71 -7.93 -1.98 3.78
CA LYS A 71 -8.07 -0.56 4.12
C LYS A 71 -7.12 0.33 3.32
N GLY A 72 -5.84 -0.04 3.22
CA GLY A 72 -4.88 0.76 2.46
C GLY A 72 -5.11 0.71 0.93
N LEU A 73 -5.66 -0.37 0.40
CA LEU A 73 -6.07 -0.45 -1.01
C LEU A 73 -7.27 0.48 -1.31
N GLU A 74 -8.26 0.54 -0.42
CA GLU A 74 -9.38 1.49 -0.54
C GLU A 74 -8.88 2.94 -0.50
N PHE A 75 -7.99 3.28 0.43
CA PHE A 75 -7.34 4.59 0.47
C PHE A 75 -6.63 4.95 -0.85
N LEU A 76 -5.94 3.99 -1.48
CA LEU A 76 -5.31 4.20 -2.79
C LEU A 76 -6.31 4.38 -3.94
N LYS A 77 -7.51 3.79 -3.84
CA LYS A 77 -8.59 3.98 -4.83
C LYS A 77 -9.22 5.36 -4.69
N GLU A 78 -9.52 5.78 -3.46
CA GLU A 78 -10.09 7.11 -3.18
C GLU A 78 -9.17 8.24 -3.63
N THR A 79 -7.88 8.11 -3.37
CA THR A 79 -6.87 9.09 -3.81
C THR A 79 -6.75 9.15 -5.32
N LYS A 80 -7.02 8.06 -6.05
CA LYS A 80 -7.05 8.05 -7.52
C LYS A 80 -8.33 8.69 -8.07
N LYS A 81 -9.50 8.44 -7.46
CA LYS A 81 -10.79 9.03 -7.89
C LYS A 81 -10.85 10.55 -7.74
N LYS A 82 -10.11 11.13 -6.79
CA LYS A 82 -10.00 12.58 -6.60
C LYS A 82 -9.01 13.26 -7.56
N GLU A 83 -8.34 12.50 -8.43
CA GLU A 83 -7.39 13.01 -9.44
C GLU A 83 -8.03 13.18 -10.84
N ASP A 84 -9.23 12.64 -11.07
CA ASP A 84 -10.05 12.81 -12.28
C ASP A 84 -11.06 13.98 -12.10
#